data_AF-A0A1Y1UAE4-F1
#
_entry.id   AF-A0A1Y1UAE4-F1
#
_cell.length_a   1.000
_cell.length_b   1.000
_cell.length_c   1.000
_cell.angle_alpha   90.00
_cell.angle_beta   90.00
_cell.angle_gamma   90.00
#
_symmetry.space_group_name_H-M   'P 1'
#
loop_
_entity.id
_entity.type
_entity.pdbx_description
1 polymer ?
#
loop_
_entity_poly.entity_id
_entity_poly.type
_entity_poly.pdbx_seq_one_letter_code
_entity_poly.pdbx_strand_id
1 'polypeptide(L)'
;MFAAAQPMGHFSLQHMKMAGMTLATVQMELEKHKMMPVVLIEAYLDVLNKLVEPLAIVQGMMGLRTWLGEVQVLIAKLKQRVFSGMPLNMRERTVITWYSARWRELRGGACDMGRPEAQIVLMSLGEIAMY
;
A
#
# COMPACT_ATOMS: atom_id res chain seq x y z
N MET A 1 18.62 -20.16 -20.10
CA MET A 1 17.98 -19.13 -20.94
C MET A 1 17.38 -18.10 -20.01
N PHE A 2 18.03 -16.95 -19.86
CA PHE A 2 17.53 -15.86 -19.03
C PHE A 2 16.38 -15.18 -19.78
N ALA A 3 15.17 -15.22 -19.22
CA ALA A 3 14.06 -14.43 -19.71
C ALA A 3 14.47 -12.96 -19.61
N ALA A 4 14.64 -12.32 -20.77
CA ALA A 4 14.84 -10.88 -20.85
C ALA A 4 13.71 -10.20 -20.07
N ALA A 5 14.08 -9.30 -19.16
CA ALA A 5 13.14 -8.37 -18.57
C ALA A 5 12.39 -7.69 -19.72
N GLN A 6 11.10 -7.97 -19.86
CA GLN A 6 10.28 -7.25 -20.82
C GLN A 6 10.43 -5.77 -20.50
N PRO A 7 10.79 -4.91 -21.48
CA PRO A 7 10.78 -3.48 -21.26
C PRO A 7 9.36 -3.12 -20.82
N MET A 8 9.23 -2.35 -19.74
CA MET A 8 7.94 -1.89 -19.21
C MET A 8 7.04 -1.54 -20.39
N GLY A 9 5.91 -2.25 -20.53
CA GLY A 9 4.99 -2.05 -21.64
C GLY A 9 4.72 -0.55 -21.78
N HIS A 10 4.95 0.00 -22.98
CA HIS A 10 4.76 1.41 -23.24
C HIS A 10 3.33 1.81 -22.90
N PHE A 11 3.12 2.40 -21.72
CA PHE A 11 1.83 3.01 -21.39
C PHE A 11 1.58 4.14 -22.40
N SER A 12 0.37 4.20 -22.96
CA SER A 12 0.01 5.29 -23.85
C SER A 12 0.02 6.61 -23.07
N LEU A 13 0.22 7.73 -23.76
CA LEU A 13 0.11 9.07 -23.16
C LEU A 13 -1.27 9.28 -22.48
N GLN A 14 -2.32 8.71 -23.06
CA GLN A 14 -3.66 8.73 -22.48
C GLN A 14 -3.72 7.93 -21.17
N HIS A 15 -3.13 6.74 -21.11
CA HIS A 15 -3.06 5.94 -19.88
C HIS A 15 -2.25 6.65 -18.78
N MET A 16 -1.11 7.27 -19.12
CA MET A 16 -0.34 8.05 -18.16
C MET A 16 -1.13 9.25 -17.63
N LYS A 17 -1.85 9.96 -18.50
CA LYS A 17 -2.67 11.12 -18.10
C LYS A 17 -3.82 10.70 -17.18
N MET A 18 -4.53 9.63 -17.52
CA MET A 18 -5.60 9.08 -16.69
C MET A 18 -5.07 8.61 -15.34
N ALA A 19 -3.96 7.87 -15.32
CA ALA A 19 -3.31 7.43 -14.08
C ALA A 19 -2.86 8.62 -13.22
N GLY A 20 -2.36 9.70 -13.82
CA GLY A 20 -2.01 10.94 -13.11
C GLY A 20 -3.23 11.60 -12.44
N MET A 21 -4.37 11.65 -13.12
CA MET A 21 -5.62 12.17 -12.55
C MET A 21 -6.11 11.30 -11.38
N THR A 22 -6.14 9.97 -11.59
CA THR A 22 -6.49 9.01 -10.54
C THR A 22 -5.55 9.13 -9.34
N LEU A 23 -4.23 9.22 -9.57
CA LEU A 23 -3.24 9.37 -8.53
C LEU A 23 -3.50 10.62 -7.68
N ALA A 24 -3.77 11.77 -8.30
CA ALA A 24 -4.07 13.00 -7.57
C ALA A 24 -5.33 12.87 -6.70
N THR A 25 -6.39 12.23 -7.21
CA THR A 25 -7.62 11.99 -6.45
C THR A 25 -7.37 11.07 -5.25
N VAL A 26 -6.69 9.94 -5.46
CA VAL A 26 -6.42 8.96 -4.39
C VAL A 26 -5.46 9.53 -3.35
N GLN A 27 -4.47 10.34 -3.75
CA GLN A 27 -3.57 11.03 -2.81
C GLN A 27 -4.32 12.02 -1.92
N MET A 28 -5.27 12.77 -2.48
CA MET A 28 -6.11 13.68 -1.68
C MET A 28 -6.97 12.91 -0.66
N GLU A 29 -7.54 11.76 -1.05
CA GLU A 29 -8.28 10.88 -0.14
C GLU A 29 -7.36 10.32 0.97
N LEU A 30 -6.13 9.92 0.61
CA LEU A 30 -5.13 9.44 1.56
C LEU A 30 -4.75 10.52 2.59
N GLU A 31 -4.49 11.75 2.14
CA GLU A 31 -4.17 12.86 3.03
C GLU A 31 -5.32 13.17 4.00
N LYS A 32 -6.57 13.08 3.54
CA LYS A 32 -7.73 13.20 4.42
C LYS A 32 -7.70 12.15 5.54
N HIS A 33 -7.41 10.89 5.23
CA HIS A 33 -7.28 9.83 6.24
C HIS A 33 -6.04 10.00 7.14
N LYS A 34 -4.96 10.63 6.63
CA LYS A 34 -3.78 10.97 7.42
C LYS A 34 -4.05 12.07 8.45
N MET A 35 -4.97 12.98 8.18
CA MET A 35 -5.34 14.04 9.13
C MET A 35 -6.39 13.61 10.17
N MET A 36 -7.00 12.42 10.02
CA MET A 36 -7.97 11.94 11.01
C MET A 36 -7.31 11.59 12.35
N PRO A 37 -7.94 11.95 13.49
CA PRO A 37 -7.39 11.67 14.82
C PRO A 37 -7.39 10.17 15.15
N VAL A 38 -8.34 9.42 14.61
CA VAL A 38 -8.39 7.97 14.68
C VAL A 38 -8.35 7.41 13.27
N VAL A 39 -7.43 6.48 13.02
CA VAL A 39 -7.30 5.83 11.71
C VAL A 39 -8.45 4.85 11.48
N LEU A 40 -9.18 5.03 10.39
CA LEU A 40 -10.18 4.08 9.90
C LEU A 40 -9.47 3.06 9.00
N ILE A 41 -9.16 1.90 9.56
CA ILE A 41 -8.23 0.93 8.98
C ILE A 41 -8.71 0.42 7.62
N GLU A 42 -9.97 0.00 7.52
CA GLU A 42 -10.54 -0.52 6.26
C GLU A 42 -10.50 0.52 5.15
N ALA A 43 -10.89 1.76 5.45
CA ALA A 43 -10.87 2.85 4.48
C ALA A 43 -9.43 3.19 4.06
N TYR A 44 -8.49 3.24 5.01
CA TYR A 44 -7.08 3.51 4.70
C TYR A 44 -6.48 2.43 3.80
N LEU A 45 -6.74 1.15 4.08
CA LEU A 45 -6.28 0.02 3.28
C LEU A 45 -6.90 0.00 1.88
N ASP A 46 -8.18 0.39 1.76
CA ASP A 46 -8.84 0.54 0.46
C ASP A 46 -8.18 1.64 -0.39
N VAL A 47 -7.83 2.77 0.23
CA VAL A 47 -7.07 3.84 -0.44
C VAL A 47 -5.69 3.35 -0.87
N LEU A 48 -4.99 2.60 -0.02
CA LEU A 48 -3.69 2.01 -0.39
C LEU A 48 -3.83 1.04 -1.57
N ASN A 49 -4.90 0.24 -1.64
CA ASN A 49 -5.15 -0.63 -2.80
C ASN A 49 -5.35 0.17 -4.09
N LYS A 50 -6.08 1.28 -4.03
CA LYS A 50 -6.33 2.16 -5.18
C LYS A 50 -5.07 2.93 -5.62
N LEU A 51 -4.11 3.11 -4.71
CA LEU A 51 -2.94 3.96 -4.91
C LEU A 51 -1.81 3.28 -5.70
N VAL A 52 -1.60 1.97 -5.49
CA VAL A 52 -0.41 1.24 -5.96
C VAL A 52 -0.25 1.22 -7.48
N GLU A 53 -1.33 1.00 -8.22
CA GLU A 53 -1.30 0.88 -9.67
C GLU A 53 -1.09 2.25 -10.36
N PRO A 54 -1.83 3.32 -10.00
CA PRO A 54 -1.51 4.67 -10.49
C PRO A 54 -0.08 5.10 -10.18
N LEU A 55 0.44 4.79 -8.98
CA LEU A 55 1.83 5.05 -8.63
C LEU A 55 2.81 4.29 -9.52
N ALA A 56 2.56 3.00 -9.76
CA ALA A 56 3.41 2.18 -10.61
C ALA A 56 3.41 2.67 -12.07
N ILE A 57 2.27 3.15 -12.59
CA ILE A 57 2.15 3.70 -13.94
C ILE A 57 2.88 5.05 -14.06
N VAL A 58 2.69 5.95 -13.10
CA VAL A 58 3.20 7.33 -13.17
C VAL A 58 4.67 7.42 -12.76
N GLN A 59 5.08 6.65 -11.75
CA GLN A 59 6.40 6.76 -11.11
C GLN A 59 7.29 5.51 -11.32
N GLY A 60 6.78 4.48 -11.99
CA GLY A 60 7.52 3.22 -12.18
C GLY A 60 7.92 2.59 -10.85
N MET A 61 9.18 2.17 -10.74
CA MET A 61 9.73 1.56 -9.53
C MET A 61 9.70 2.49 -8.30
N MET A 62 9.74 3.81 -8.49
CA MET A 62 9.62 4.75 -7.37
C MET A 62 8.22 4.76 -6.77
N GLY A 63 7.20 4.39 -7.56
CA GLY A 63 5.82 4.27 -7.10
C GLY A 63 5.66 3.24 -5.99
N LEU A 64 6.33 2.08 -6.12
CA LEU A 64 6.33 1.05 -5.09
C LEU A 64 6.95 1.57 -3.78
N ARG A 65 8.06 2.32 -3.87
CA ARG A 65 8.70 2.92 -2.69
C ARG A 65 7.77 3.90 -1.98
N THR A 66 7.09 4.77 -2.75
CA THR A 66 6.09 5.69 -2.23
C THR A 66 4.97 4.94 -1.51
N TRP A 67 4.45 3.90 -2.14
CA TRP A 67 3.38 3.07 -1.56
C TRP A 67 3.81 2.40 -0.24
N LEU A 68 5.01 1.80 -0.19
CA LEU A 68 5.54 1.19 1.04
C LEU A 68 5.72 2.23 2.16
N GLY A 69 6.09 3.46 1.82
CA GLY A 69 6.13 4.57 2.78
C GLY A 69 4.77 4.84 3.41
N GLU A 70 3.69 4.84 2.63
CA GLU A 70 2.34 5.04 3.16
C GLU A 70 1.85 3.84 4.00
N VAL A 71 2.27 2.62 3.68
CA VAL A 71 2.04 1.45 4.56
C VAL A 71 2.75 1.64 5.90
N GLN A 72 3.99 2.15 5.91
CA GLN A 72 4.72 2.44 7.15
C GLN A 72 4.05 3.54 7.98
N VAL A 73 3.46 4.56 7.34
CA VAL A 73 2.65 5.59 8.01
C VAL A 73 1.42 4.95 8.69
N LEU A 74 0.72 4.04 8.01
CA LEU A 74 -0.39 3.30 8.61
C LEU A 74 0.09 2.49 9.83
N ILE A 75 1.18 1.74 9.72
CA ILE A 75 1.76 0.97 10.84
C ILE A 75 2.04 1.88 12.04
N ALA A 76 2.65 3.06 11.83
CA ALA A 76 2.94 4.01 12.90
C ALA A 76 1.67 4.49 13.60
N LYS A 77 0.62 4.82 12.84
CA LYS A 77 -0.69 5.21 13.39
C LYS A 77 -1.35 4.10 14.20
N LEU A 78 -1.27 2.85 13.71
CA LEU A 78 -1.82 1.70 14.42
C LEU A 78 -1.08 1.45 15.73
N LYS A 79 0.26 1.52 15.72
CA LYS A 79 1.08 1.42 16.94
C LYS A 79 0.69 2.48 17.96
N GLN A 80 0.59 3.73 17.52
CA GLN A 80 0.19 4.84 18.40
C GLN A 80 -1.19 4.58 19.03
N ARG A 81 -2.17 4.14 18.23
CA ARG A 81 -3.52 3.82 18.71
C ARG A 81 -3.53 2.67 19.73
N VAL A 82 -2.82 1.59 19.44
CA VAL A 82 -2.74 0.44 20.35
C VAL A 82 -2.05 0.83 21.66
N PHE A 83 -0.94 1.55 21.61
CA PHE A 83 -0.22 2.01 22.80
C PHE A 83 -0.95 3.12 23.58
N SER A 84 -1.89 3.83 22.96
CA SER A 84 -2.78 4.74 23.68
C SER A 84 -3.96 4.03 24.36
N GLY A 85 -3.97 2.70 24.43
CA GLY A 85 -5.01 1.91 25.09
C GLY A 85 -6.26 1.68 24.25
N MET A 86 -6.21 1.91 22.94
CA MET A 86 -7.31 1.58 22.00
C MET A 86 -6.92 0.36 21.16
N PRO A 87 -7.16 -0.88 21.64
CA PRO A 87 -6.79 -2.07 20.90
C PRO A 87 -7.57 -2.20 19.58
N LEU A 88 -7.04 -3.04 18.70
CA LEU A 88 -7.72 -3.41 17.46
C LEU A 88 -8.87 -4.38 17.75
N ASN A 89 -10.02 -4.13 17.11
CA ASN A 89 -11.14 -5.07 17.16
C ASN A 89 -10.89 -6.29 16.25
N MET A 90 -11.68 -7.35 16.43
CA MET A 90 -11.49 -8.62 15.70
C MET A 90 -11.57 -8.47 14.17
N ARG A 91 -12.44 -7.57 13.70
CA ARG A 91 -12.62 -7.31 12.26
C ARG A 91 -11.39 -6.61 11.69
N GLU A 92 -10.88 -5.59 12.38
CA GLU A 92 -9.66 -4.87 12.01
C GLU A 92 -8.45 -5.81 11.92
N ARG A 93 -8.29 -6.69 12.91
CA ARG A 93 -7.21 -7.70 12.92
C ARG A 93 -7.30 -8.63 11.70
N THR A 94 -8.50 -9.12 11.42
CA THR A 94 -8.76 -9.98 10.25
C THR A 94 -8.41 -9.28 8.95
N VAL A 95 -8.86 -8.03 8.77
CA VAL A 95 -8.61 -7.26 7.55
C VAL A 95 -7.11 -7.00 7.35
N ILE A 96 -6.39 -6.58 8.40
CA ILE A 96 -4.94 -6.34 8.34
C ILE A 96 -4.18 -7.63 7.98
N THR A 97 -4.55 -8.74 8.60
CA THR A 97 -3.91 -10.05 8.38
C THR A 97 -4.13 -10.50 6.94
N TRP A 98 -5.37 -10.44 6.47
CA TRP A 98 -5.71 -10.79 5.09
C TRP A 98 -4.99 -9.90 4.08
N TYR A 99 -5.00 -8.58 4.31
CA TYR A 99 -4.35 -7.61 3.43
C TYR A 99 -2.86 -7.86 3.30
N SER A 100 -2.15 -7.98 4.43
CA SER A 100 -0.70 -8.21 4.47
C SER A 100 -0.31 -9.55 3.86
N ALA A 101 -1.08 -10.62 4.07
CA ALA A 101 -0.85 -11.91 3.43
C ALA A 101 -1.04 -11.81 1.91
N ARG A 102 -2.16 -11.23 1.47
CA ARG A 102 -2.51 -11.11 0.04
C ARG A 102 -1.45 -10.36 -0.76
N TRP A 103 -0.97 -9.22 -0.24
CA TRP A 103 0.04 -8.43 -0.93
C TRP A 103 1.42 -9.09 -0.90
N ARG A 104 1.75 -9.87 0.15
CA ARG A 104 3.01 -10.62 0.20
C ARG A 104 3.07 -11.76 -0.79
N GLU A 105 1.94 -12.23 -1.32
CA GLU A 105 1.90 -13.27 -2.36
C GLU A 105 2.06 -12.69 -3.77
N LEU A 106 1.93 -11.37 -3.94
CA LEU A 106 2.03 -10.74 -5.25
C LEU A 106 3.47 -10.82 -5.77
N ARG A 107 3.64 -11.40 -6.96
CA ARG A 107 4.93 -11.60 -7.61
C ARG A 107 4.90 -11.10 -9.05
N GLY A 108 5.99 -10.44 -9.45
CA GLY A 108 6.21 -9.98 -10.82
C GLY A 108 5.51 -8.66 -11.17
N GLY A 109 5.98 -8.04 -12.25
CA GLY A 109 5.46 -6.76 -12.75
C GLY A 109 5.96 -5.52 -12.00
N ALA A 110 5.34 -4.37 -12.28
CA ALA A 110 5.72 -3.08 -11.70
C ALA A 110 5.36 -2.96 -10.20
N CYS A 111 4.43 -3.79 -9.73
CA CYS A 111 3.99 -3.87 -8.34
C CYS A 111 4.56 -5.10 -7.63
N ASP A 112 5.70 -5.65 -8.09
CA ASP A 112 6.28 -6.85 -7.51
C ASP A 112 6.65 -6.65 -6.03
N MET A 113 5.91 -7.35 -5.16
CA MET A 113 6.12 -7.33 -3.71
C MET A 113 7.05 -8.46 -3.25
N GLY A 114 7.63 -9.25 -4.16
CA GLY A 114 8.55 -10.34 -3.82
C GLY A 114 9.88 -9.89 -3.24
N ARG A 115 10.19 -8.58 -3.30
CA ARG A 115 11.43 -8.00 -2.77
C ARG A 115 11.47 -8.09 -1.24
N PRO A 116 12.63 -8.39 -0.63
CA PRO A 116 12.76 -8.51 0.81
C PRO A 116 12.22 -7.30 1.59
N GLU A 117 12.45 -6.08 1.09
CA GLU A 117 12.03 -4.85 1.76
C GLU A 117 10.51 -4.71 1.80
N ALA A 118 9.83 -5.05 0.70
CA ALA A 118 8.36 -5.06 0.64
C ALA A 118 7.79 -6.13 1.58
N GLN A 119 8.41 -7.32 1.60
CA GLN A 119 8.01 -8.41 2.49
C GLN A 119 8.12 -8.02 3.96
N ILE A 120 9.21 -7.36 4.37
CA ILE A 120 9.41 -6.91 5.75
C ILE A 120 8.32 -5.91 6.16
N VAL A 121 8.04 -4.90 5.34
CA VAL A 121 7.00 -3.90 5.64
C VAL A 121 5.62 -4.56 5.79
N LEU A 122 5.28 -5.49 4.91
CA LEU A 122 4.00 -6.19 4.96
C LEU A 122 3.92 -7.19 6.12
N MET A 123 5.01 -7.86 6.47
CA MET A 123 5.08 -8.69 7.68
C MET A 123 4.83 -7.84 8.93
N SER A 124 5.50 -6.70 9.04
CA SER A 124 5.29 -5.76 10.15
C SER A 124 3.86 -5.25 10.22
N LEU A 125 3.19 -5.03 9.08
CA LEU A 125 1.76 -4.70 9.07
C LEU A 125 0.91 -5.86 9.62
N GLY A 126 1.19 -7.10 9.22
CA GLY A 126 0.48 -8.28 9.71
C GLY A 126 0.68 -8.52 11.22
N GLU A 127 1.89 -8.32 11.73
CA GLU A 127 2.23 -8.46 13.16
C GLU A 127 1.44 -7.50 14.05
N ILE A 128 1.10 -6.30 13.55
CA ILE A 128 0.26 -5.35 14.29
C ILE A 128 -1.10 -5.95 14.65
N ALA A 129 -1.64 -6.87 13.85
CA ALA A 129 -2.90 -7.54 14.16
C ALA A 129 -2.82 -8.48 15.38
N MET A 130 -1.63 -8.76 15.91
CA MET A 130 -1.41 -9.58 17.11
C MET A 130 -1.46 -8.80 18.42
N TYR A 131 -1.38 -7.46 18.37
CA TYR A 131 -1.44 -6.56 19.53
C TYR A 131 -2.82 -5.91 19.64
#